data_AF-A0A3C0E050-F1
#
_entry.id   AF-A0A3C0E050-F1
#
_cell.length_a   1.000
_cell.length_b   1.000
_cell.length_c   1.000
_cell.angle_alpha   90.00
_cell.angle_beta   90.00
_cell.angle_gamma   90.00
#
_symmetry.space_group_name_H-M   'P 1'
#
loop_
_entity.id
_entity.type
_entity.pdbx_description
1 polymer ?
#
loop_
_entity_poly.entity_id
_entity_poly.type
_entity_poly.pdbx_seq_one_letter_code
_entity_poly.pdbx_strand_id
1 'polypeptide(L)' 'MSNLAAPLLLGLAADGGLVPSIKERNLMATGVYMFNGTLTHEELAVDRGMPWKPLDLLTAAL' A
#
# COMPACT_ATOMS: atom_id res chain seq x y z
N MET A 1 6.55 6.94 -23.72
CA MET A 1 6.21 5.80 -22.85
C MET A 1 6.66 6.14 -21.44
N SER A 2 5.77 6.10 -20.46
CA SER A 2 6.07 6.49 -19.08
C SER A 2 6.94 5.41 -18.42
N ASN A 3 8.19 5.73 -18.09
CA ASN A 3 9.14 4.82 -17.41
C ASN A 3 9.07 4.93 -15.88
N LEU A 4 7.97 5.47 -15.33
CA LEU A 4 7.82 5.70 -13.89
C LEU A 4 7.70 4.39 -13.09
N ALA A 5 7.06 3.37 -13.67
CA ALA A 5 6.78 2.11 -12.98
C ALA A 5 8.01 1.21 -12.82
N ALA A 6 8.96 1.26 -13.76
CA ALA A 6 10.14 0.39 -13.75
C ALA A 6 10.98 0.51 -12.45
N PRO A 7 11.40 1.71 -12.00
CA PRO A 7 12.16 1.83 -10.76
C PRO A 7 11.34 1.41 -9.52
N LEU A 8 10.02 1.64 -9.53
CA LEU A 8 9.13 1.21 -8.45
C LEU A 8 9.11 -0.32 -8.33
N LEU A 9 8.92 -1.03 -9.45
CA LEU A 9 8.91 -2.50 -9.47
C LEU A 9 10.26 -3.09 -9.08
N LEU A 10 11.37 -2.47 -9.49
CA LEU A 10 12.71 -2.89 -9.11
C LEU A 10 12.97 -2.69 -7.61
N GLY A 11 12.52 -1.56 -7.04
CA GLY A 11 12.58 -1.33 -5.59
C GLY A 11 11.79 -2.38 -4.81
N LEU A 12 10.55 -2.65 -5.23
CA LEU A 12 9.70 -3.69 -4.62
C LEU A 12 10.39 -5.08 -4.60
N ALA A 13 11.06 -5.44 -5.70
CA ALA A 13 11.78 -6.69 -5.80
C ALA A 13 13.03 -6.72 -4.89
N ALA A 14 13.76 -5.60 -4.82
CA ALA A 14 14.95 -5.46 -3.97
C ALA A 14 14.59 -5.54 -2.47
N ASP A 15 13.46 -4.97 -2.07
CA ASP A 15 12.96 -4.97 -0.69
C ASP A 15 12.46 -6.37 -0.25
N GLY A 16 12.45 -7.36 -1.13
CA GLY A 16 11.95 -8.71 -0.84
C GLY A 16 10.42 -8.82 -0.96
N GLY A 17 9.79 -7.87 -1.65
CA GLY A 17 8.37 -7.86 -1.95
C GLY A 17 7.59 -6.74 -1.24
N LEU A 18 6.26 -6.82 -1.36
CA LEU A 18 5.35 -5.76 -0.96
C LEU A 18 5.26 -5.54 0.56
N VAL A 19 5.20 -6.61 1.35
CA VAL A 19 5.04 -6.49 2.81
C VAL A 19 6.26 -5.81 3.46
N PRO A 20 7.51 -6.21 3.16
CA PRO A 20 8.68 -5.48 3.63
C PRO A 20 8.70 -4.01 3.16
N SER A 21 8.41 -3.76 1.87
CA SER A 21 8.36 -2.40 1.30
C SER A 21 7.40 -1.47 2.07
N ILE A 22 6.21 -1.98 2.41
CA ILE A 22 5.21 -1.23 3.17
C ILE A 22 5.70 -0.94 4.60
N LYS A 23 6.34 -1.92 5.26
CA LYS A 23 6.86 -1.79 6.63
C LYS A 23 7.98 -0.75 6.73
N GLU A 24 8.77 -0.58 5.67
CA GLU A 24 9.81 0.45 5.60
C GLU A 24 9.28 1.87 5.38
N ARG A 25 7.94 2.06 5.31
CA ARG A 25 7.26 3.36 5.07
C ARG A 25 7.76 4.07 3.81
N ASN A 26 8.17 3.29 2.81
CA ASN A 26 8.58 3.84 1.52
C ASN A 26 7.34 4.34 0.73
N LEU A 27 7.57 4.98 -0.43
CA LEU A 27 6.50 5.52 -1.28
C LEU A 27 5.40 4.50 -1.62
N MET A 28 5.70 3.19 -1.57
CA MET A 28 4.72 2.13 -1.84
C MET A 28 3.58 2.14 -0.82
N ALA A 29 3.86 2.37 0.46
CA ALA A 29 2.85 2.36 1.51
C ALA A 29 1.73 3.38 1.24
N THR A 30 2.08 4.55 0.70
CA THR A 30 1.12 5.59 0.32
C THR A 30 0.27 5.23 -0.90
N GLY A 31 0.75 4.31 -1.75
CA GLY A 31 0.04 3.87 -2.95
C GLY A 31 -0.87 2.66 -2.75
N VAL A 32 -0.91 2.05 -1.56
CA VAL A 32 -1.79 0.90 -1.28
C VAL A 32 -3.18 1.43 -0.92
N TYR A 33 -4.16 1.24 -1.79
CA TYR A 33 -5.57 1.64 -1.56
C TYR A 33 -6.43 0.53 -0.93
N MET A 34 -6.03 -0.73 -1.11
CA MET A 34 -6.73 -1.89 -0.58
C MET A 34 -5.72 -2.95 -0.17
N PHE A 35 -5.96 -3.58 0.97
CA PHE A 35 -5.14 -4.67 1.49
C PHE A 35 -6.05 -5.77 2.06
N ASN A 36 -5.91 -7.00 1.55
CA ASN A 36 -6.75 -8.14 1.93
C ASN A 36 -8.26 -7.83 1.95
N GLY A 37 -8.76 -7.12 0.94
CA GLY A 37 -10.17 -6.74 0.83
C GLY A 37 -10.63 -5.59 1.72
N THR A 38 -9.73 -5.00 2.52
CA THR A 38 -10.01 -3.83 3.36
C THR A 38 -9.43 -2.57 2.72
N LEU A 39 -10.22 -1.49 2.67
CA LEU A 39 -9.72 -0.19 2.22
C LEU A 39 -8.77 0.41 3.25
N THR A 40 -7.71 1.04 2.77
CA THR A 40 -6.67 1.65 3.59
C THR A 40 -6.71 3.18 3.58
N HIS A 41 -7.36 3.76 2.56
CA HIS A 41 -7.51 5.20 2.39
C HIS A 41 -8.85 5.67 2.96
N GLU A 42 -8.78 6.54 3.97
CA GLU A 42 -9.95 7.11 4.65
C GLU A 42 -10.86 7.89 3.71
N GLU A 43 -10.30 8.86 2.98
CA GLU A 43 -11.07 9.75 2.10
C GLU A 43 -11.93 8.96 1.11
N LEU A 44 -11.32 8.00 0.41
CA LEU A 44 -12.00 7.15 -0.56
C LEU A 44 -13.14 6.32 0.08
N ALA A 45 -12.93 5.86 1.31
CA ALA A 45 -13.88 5.00 2.00
C ALA A 45 -15.04 5.80 2.59
N VAL A 46 -14.77 6.94 3.21
CA VAL A 46 -15.78 7.85 3.77
C VAL A 46 -16.69 8.38 2.67
N ASP A 47 -16.12 8.83 1.54
CA ASP A 47 -16.89 9.32 0.39
C ASP A 47 -17.86 8.28 -0.19
N ARG A 48 -17.55 6.99 0.01
CA ARG A 48 -18.35 5.86 -0.50
C ARG A 48 -19.11 5.10 0.57
N GLY A 49 -19.10 5.54 1.82
CA GLY A 49 -19.73 4.85 2.94
C GLY A 49 -19.20 3.43 3.16
N MET A 50 -17.94 3.18 2.83
CA MET A 50 -17.29 1.87 2.96
C MET A 50 -16.44 1.79 4.23
N PRO A 51 -16.29 0.59 4.83
CA PRO A 51 -15.39 0.39 5.95
C PRO A 51 -13.93 0.52 5.51
N TRP A 52 -13.09 1.08 6.37
CA TRP A 52 -11.64 1.19 6.14
C TRP A 52 -10.84 0.96 7.42
N LYS A 53 -9.55 0.68 7.24
CA LYS A 53 -8.59 0.53 8.34
C LYS A 53 -7.21 1.00 7.90
N PRO A 54 -6.44 1.74 8.72
CA PRO A 54 -5.08 2.13 8.40
C PRO A 54 -4.21 0.93 8.00
N LEU A 55 -3.42 1.10 6.93
CA LEU A 55 -2.54 0.05 6.40
C LEU A 55 -1.58 -0.50 7.46
N ASP A 56 -0.96 0.38 8.27
CA ASP A 56 -0.06 0.02 9.37
C ASP A 56 -0.70 -1.01 10.31
N LEU A 57 -1.99 -0.88 10.61
CA LEU A 57 -2.73 -1.81 11.49
C LEU A 57 -3.04 -3.15 10.82
N LEU A 58 -3.16 -3.18 9.49
CA LEU A 58 -3.39 -4.41 8.74
C LEU A 58 -2.08 -5.19 8.55
N THR A 59 -0.97 -4.48 8.38
CA THR A 59 0.36 -5.10 8.23
C THR A 59 1.03 -5.45 9.55
N ALA A 60 0.64 -4.85 10.67
CA ALA A 60 1.14 -5.21 12.00
C ALA A 60 0.75 -6.65 12.42
N ALA A 61 -0.25 -7.24 11.77
CA ALA A 61 -0.69 -8.62 12.01
C ALA A 61 0.08 -9.68 11.17
N LEU A 62 1.03 -9.25 10.35
CA LEU A 62 1.87 -10.08 9.47
C LEU A 62 3.34 -10.05 9.92
#